data_AF-A0A6B3EVY4-F1
#
_entry.id   AF-A0A6B3EVY4-F1
#
_cell.length_a   1.000
_cell.length_b   1.000
_cell.length_c   1.000
_cell.angle_alpha   90.00
_cell.angle_beta   90.00
_cell.angle_gamma   90.00
#
_symmetry.space_group_name_H-M   'P 1'
#
loop_
_entity.id
_entity.type
_entity.pdbx_description
1 polymer ?
#
loop_
_entity_poly.entity_id
_entity_poly.type
_entity_poly.pdbx_seq_one_letter_code
_entity_poly.pdbx_strand_id
1 'polypeptide(L)'
;TNDLYCRNWLHEAWLLLNEHIVQLWTPQIKVLDDRYKAATIDDDGQALDQFHRLPSPDLWWWRRHPRILTGDLGRSLHSAGAVGAAPDTA
;
A
#
# COMPACT_ATOMS: atom_id res chain seq x y z
N THR A 1 4.77 9.01 1.68
CA THR A 1 5.97 8.38 1.10
C THR A 1 6.56 7.30 1.99
N ASN A 2 6.50 7.41 3.33
CA ASN A 2 7.17 6.47 4.23
C ASN A 2 6.51 5.06 4.26
N ASP A 3 5.18 4.98 4.16
CA ASP A 3 4.44 3.73 4.41
C ASP A 3 4.80 2.57 3.46
N LEU A 4 5.01 2.86 2.17
CA LEU A 4 5.38 1.84 1.17
C LEU A 4 6.75 1.22 1.47
N TYR A 5 7.73 2.06 1.83
CA TYR A 5 9.07 1.60 2.18
C TYR A 5 9.10 0.90 3.53
N CYS A 6 8.31 1.34 4.51
CA CYS A 6 8.13 0.62 5.77
C CYS A 6 7.59 -0.80 5.53
N ARG A 7 6.62 -0.96 4.60
CA ARG A 7 6.08 -2.29 4.26
C ARG A 7 7.09 -3.16 3.51
N ASN A 8 7.96 -2.57 2.68
CA ASN A 8 9.11 -3.26 2.08
C ASN A 8 10.04 -3.79 3.16
N TRP A 9 10.45 -2.92 4.09
CA TRP A 9 11.36 -3.32 5.16
C TRP A 9 10.75 -4.43 6.02
N LEU A 10 9.46 -4.34 6.33
CA LEU A 10 8.76 -5.42 7.03
C LEU A 10 8.81 -6.74 6.25
N HIS A 11 8.57 -6.72 4.94
CA HIS A 11 8.62 -7.92 4.10
C HIS A 11 10.01 -8.57 4.09
N GLU A 12 11.06 -7.77 3.93
CA GLU A 12 12.45 -8.22 3.96
C GLU A 12 12.84 -8.77 5.33
N ALA A 13 12.50 -8.04 6.40
CA ALA A 13 12.79 -8.44 7.76
C ALA A 13 12.04 -9.74 8.15
N TRP A 14 10.82 -9.94 7.64
CA TRP A 14 9.99 -11.10 7.96
C TRP A 14 10.66 -12.42 7.62
N LEU A 15 11.46 -12.45 6.54
CA LEU A 15 12.20 -13.64 6.10
C LEU A 15 13.31 -14.05 7.07
N LEU A 16 13.74 -13.14 7.93
CA LEU A 16 14.81 -13.36 8.91
C LEU A 16 14.26 -13.75 10.30
N LEU A 17 12.94 -13.66 10.50
CA LEU A 17 12.32 -13.96 11.78
C LEU A 17 12.14 -15.47 11.98
N ASN A 18 12.32 -15.92 13.22
CA ASN A 18 12.03 -17.31 13.57
C ASN A 18 10.50 -17.57 13.58
N GLU A 19 10.14 -18.84 13.49
CA GLU A 19 8.75 -19.29 13.39
C GLU A 19 7.86 -18.78 14.54
N HIS A 20 8.37 -18.77 15.77
CA HIS A 20 7.59 -18.33 16.92
C HIS A 20 7.18 -16.86 16.81
N ILE A 21 8.12 -15.98 16.40
CA ILE A 21 7.83 -14.57 16.17
C ILE A 21 6.86 -14.38 14.99
N VAL A 22 7.05 -15.13 13.92
CA VAL A 22 6.14 -15.10 12.75
C VAL A 22 4.72 -15.46 13.16
N GLN A 23 4.54 -16.57 13.90
CA GLN A 23 3.21 -17.00 14.36
C GLN A 23 2.57 -15.96 15.29
N LEU A 24 3.34 -15.37 16.20
CA LEU A 24 2.85 -14.37 17.15
C LEU A 24 2.32 -13.11 16.45
N TRP A 25 3.02 -12.63 15.41
CA TRP A 25 2.70 -11.34 14.78
C TRP A 25 1.84 -11.44 13.53
N THR A 26 1.78 -12.60 12.87
CA THR A 26 0.96 -12.81 11.65
C THR A 26 -0.47 -12.28 11.78
N PRO A 27 -1.23 -12.52 12.87
CA PRO A 27 -2.60 -12.02 12.99
C PRO A 27 -2.66 -10.49 12.98
N GLN A 28 -1.72 -9.81 13.64
CA GLN A 28 -1.70 -8.35 13.72
C GLN A 28 -1.31 -7.74 12.37
N ILE A 29 -0.31 -8.30 11.70
CA ILE A 29 0.08 -7.85 10.35
C ILE A 29 -1.07 -8.02 9.36
N LYS A 30 -1.81 -9.14 9.44
CA LYS A 30 -2.99 -9.35 8.59
C LYS A 30 -4.05 -8.26 8.78
N VAL A 31 -4.34 -7.87 10.03
CA VAL A 31 -5.28 -6.78 10.31
C VAL A 31 -4.80 -5.45 9.74
N LEU A 32 -3.49 -5.16 9.79
CA LEU A 32 -2.91 -3.96 9.19
C LEU A 32 -2.97 -4.00 7.65
N ASP A 33 -2.66 -5.14 7.04
CA ASP A 33 -2.76 -5.35 5.59
C ASP A 33 -4.22 -5.19 5.12
N ASP A 34 -5.20 -5.70 5.88
CA ASP A 34 -6.63 -5.56 5.56
C ASP A 34 -7.08 -4.09 5.66
N ARG A 35 -6.62 -3.34 6.67
CA ARG A 35 -6.87 -1.90 6.79
C ARG A 35 -6.24 -1.12 5.63
N TYR A 36 -5.01 -1.46 5.25
CA TYR A 36 -4.34 -0.85 4.10
C TYR A 36 -5.13 -1.10 2.82
N LYS A 37 -5.58 -2.34 2.58
CA LYS A 37 -6.42 -2.69 1.43
C LYS A 37 -7.74 -1.93 1.42
N ALA A 38 -8.39 -1.78 2.57
CA ALA A 38 -9.64 -1.01 2.67
C ALA A 38 -9.43 0.48 2.35
N ALA A 39 -8.30 1.05 2.75
CA ALA A 39 -7.94 2.44 2.53
C ALA A 39 -7.39 2.75 1.12
N THR A 40 -7.15 1.73 0.30
CA THR A 40 -6.48 1.87 -1.01
C THR A 40 -7.23 1.13 -2.12
N ILE A 41 -7.06 1.58 -3.36
CA ILE A 41 -7.61 0.96 -4.56
C ILE A 41 -6.48 0.24 -5.30
N ASP A 42 -6.77 -0.95 -5.84
CA ASP A 42 -5.84 -1.65 -6.74
C ASP A 42 -5.95 -1.07 -8.14
N ASP A 43 -4.84 -0.59 -8.68
CA ASP A 43 -4.73 -0.06 -10.03
C ASP A 43 -3.59 -0.73 -10.81
N ASP A 44 -3.14 -1.89 -10.34
CA ASP A 44 -1.95 -2.59 -10.85
C ASP A 44 -0.67 -1.72 -10.82
N GLY A 45 -0.67 -0.65 -10.02
CA GLY A 45 0.46 0.27 -9.87
C GLY A 45 0.53 1.37 -10.93
N GLN A 46 -0.47 1.51 -11.80
CA GLN A 46 -0.48 2.49 -12.88
C GLN A 46 -0.22 3.93 -12.39
N ALA A 47 -0.87 4.36 -11.31
CA ALA A 47 -0.70 5.70 -10.77
C ALA A 47 0.65 5.88 -10.09
N LEU A 48 1.15 4.85 -9.39
CA LEU A 48 2.42 4.94 -8.68
C LEU A 48 3.64 4.80 -9.60
N ASP A 49 3.54 4.10 -10.73
CA ASP A 49 4.65 3.94 -11.70
C ASP A 49 5.16 5.28 -12.26
N GLN A 50 4.29 6.29 -12.31
CA GLN A 50 4.64 7.66 -12.69
C GLN A 50 5.62 8.35 -11.72
N PHE A 51 5.64 7.91 -10.45
CA PHE A 51 6.45 8.52 -9.39
C PHE A 51 7.59 7.62 -8.92
N HIS A 52 7.39 6.30 -9.02
CA HIS A 52 8.32 5.28 -8.55
C HIS A 52 8.37 4.15 -9.55
N ARG A 53 9.57 3.73 -9.97
CA ARG A 53 9.70 2.50 -10.75
C ARG A 53 9.14 1.33 -9.93
N LEU A 54 8.10 0.67 -10.45
CA LEU A 54 7.46 -0.41 -9.72
C LEU A 54 8.46 -1.56 -9.41
N PRO A 55 8.50 -2.01 -8.14
CA PRO A 55 9.33 -3.14 -7.74
C PRO A 55 8.68 -4.48 -8.13
N SER A 56 9.25 -5.60 -7.65
CA SER A 56 8.78 -6.96 -7.97
C SER A 56 7.26 -7.12 -7.87
N PRO A 57 6.65 -7.96 -8.73
CA PRO A 57 5.25 -8.33 -8.64
C PRO A 57 4.78 -8.88 -7.29
N ASP A 58 5.66 -9.28 -6.38
CA ASP A 58 5.28 -9.79 -5.07
C ASP A 58 4.91 -8.68 -4.07
N LEU A 59 5.28 -7.42 -4.35
CA LEU A 59 5.05 -6.29 -3.46
C LEU A 59 3.70 -5.62 -3.75
N TRP A 60 2.61 -6.34 -3.52
CA TRP A 60 1.23 -5.95 -3.87
C TRP A 60 0.81 -4.55 -3.37
N TRP A 61 1.37 -4.05 -2.27
CA TRP A 61 1.04 -2.72 -1.74
C TRP A 61 1.51 -1.56 -2.65
N TRP A 62 2.47 -1.80 -3.55
CA TRP A 62 2.89 -0.85 -4.58
C TRP A 62 1.93 -0.75 -5.77
N ARG A 63 0.99 -1.68 -5.88
CA ARG A 63 -0.03 -1.67 -6.94
C ARG A 63 -1.30 -0.92 -6.57
N ARG A 64 -1.18 -0.05 -5.56
CA ARG A 64 -2.33 0.53 -4.92
C ARG A 64 -2.10 1.99 -4.62
N HIS A 65 -3.14 2.79 -4.80
CA HIS A 65 -3.14 4.20 -4.40
C HIS A 65 -4.20 4.46 -3.34
N PRO A 66 -4.09 5.55 -2.56
CA PRO A 66 -5.13 5.96 -1.61
C PRO A 66 -6.51 6.05 -2.26
N ARG A 67 -7.52 5.51 -1.58
CA ARG A 67 -8.92 5.55 -2.02
C ARG A 67 -9.45 6.99 -2.06
N ILE A 68 -9.12 7.79 -1.06
CA ILE A 68 -9.50 9.20 -0.94
C ILE A 68 -8.33 10.06 -1.44
N LEU A 69 -8.51 10.70 -2.58
CA LEU A 69 -7.50 11.55 -3.20
C LEU A 69 -7.66 13.00 -2.72
N THR A 70 -6.93 13.37 -1.67
CA THR A 70 -6.95 14.73 -1.10
C THR A 70 -5.54 15.32 -1.00
N GLY A 71 -5.47 16.65 -0.92
CA GLY A 71 -4.23 17.40 -0.84
C GLY A 71 -3.35 17.27 -2.10
N ASP A 72 -2.07 17.60 -1.96
CA ASP A 72 -1.12 17.69 -3.08
C ASP A 72 -0.81 16.31 -3.68
N LEU A 73 -0.71 15.29 -2.82
CA LEU A 73 -0.54 13.91 -3.26
C LEU A 73 -1.76 13.42 -4.04
N GLY A 74 -2.97 13.70 -3.54
CA GLY A 74 -4.21 13.34 -4.22
C GLY A 74 -4.33 13.97 -5.60
N ARG A 75 -3.97 15.25 -5.74
CA ARG A 75 -3.94 15.92 -7.05
C ARG A 75 -2.91 15.30 -7.99
N SER A 76 -1.72 15.00 -7.50
CA SER A 76 -0.66 14.36 -8.29
C SER A 76 -1.10 12.98 -8.79
N LEU A 77 -1.69 12.16 -7.93
CA LEU A 77 -2.24 10.85 -8.29
C LEU A 77 -3.37 10.96 -9.31
N HIS A 78 -4.28 11.92 -9.14
CA HIS A 78 -5.35 12.16 -10.12
C HIS A 78 -4.79 12.56 -11.49
N SER A 79 -3.75 13.39 -11.53
CA SER A 79 -3.03 13.73 -12.78
C SER A 79 -2.33 12.52 -13.40
N ALA A 80 -1.90 11.56 -12.59
CA ALA A 80 -1.33 10.28 -13.03
C ALA A 80 -2.39 9.25 -13.47
N GLY A 81 -3.69 9.61 -13.46
CA GLY A 81 -4.78 8.74 -13.89
C GLY A 81 -5.47 7.96 -12.76
N ALA A 82 -5.08 8.18 -11.50
CA ALA A 82 -5.77 7.55 -10.37
C ALA A 82 -7.21 8.03 -10.24
N VAL A 83 -8.15 7.10 -10.11
CA VAL A 83 -9.55 7.40 -9.84
C VAL A 83 -9.83 7.10 -8.38
N GLY A 84 -10.03 8.15 -7.58
CA GLY A 84 -10.43 8.01 -6.19
C GLY A 84 -11.88 7.52 -6.06
N ALA A 85 -12.23 6.95 -4.91
CA ALA A 85 -13.63 6.81 -4.54
C ALA A 85 -14.13 8.14 -3.94
N ALA A 86 -15.43 8.41 -4.10
CA ALA A 86 -16.08 9.47 -3.34
C ALA A 86 -15.83 9.23 -1.83
N PRO A 87 -15.56 10.28 -1.04
CA PRO A 87 -15.55 10.13 0.41
C PRO A 87 -16.91 9.58 0.84
N ASP A 88 -16.91 8.55 1.68
CA ASP A 88 -18.15 8.08 2.29
C ASP A 88 -18.74 9.25 3.09
N THR A 89 -19.86 9.79 2.61
CA THR A 89 -20.64 10.78 3.36
C THR A 89 -21.26 10.03 4.52
N ALA A 90 -20.58 10.03 5.67
CA ALA A 90 -21.10 9.56 6.95
C ALA A 90 -22.08 10.57 7.54
#